data_AF-A0A642VA18-F1
#
_entry.id   AF-A0A642VA18-F1
#
_cell.length_a   1.000
_cell.length_b   1.000
_cell.length_c   1.000
_cell.angle_alpha   90.00
_cell.angle_beta   90.00
_cell.angle_gamma   90.00
#
_symmetry.space_group_name_H-M   'P 1'
#
loop_
_entity.id
_entity.type
_entity.pdbx_description
1 polymer ?
#
loop_
_entity_poly.entity_id
_entity_poly.type
_entity_poly.pdbx_seq_one_letter_code
_entity_poly.pdbx_strand_id
1 'polypeptide(L)'
;MVDPSALAKLIAEKYRSTSAQKSISSEQDRKFLCTLRGVSNTVFVYEDNELLDYALEILPLEDLYAKAEKREAEDASWGLQDYLVMELLRWFKQDFFKWVNHPKCSKCGGDTKAIGSTAPNEYEKSGGAGIVELSECPNCKQTERFPRYNQPKRLLQTRQGRCGEWANVSQLLSIFCFFLA
;
A
#
# COMPACT_ATOMS: atom_id res chain seq x y z
N MET A 1 53.28 29.45 -4.85
CA MET A 1 51.96 29.68 -4.22
C MET A 1 50.94 29.68 -5.35
N VAL A 2 49.94 28.79 -5.31
CA VAL A 2 48.90 28.72 -6.36
C VAL A 2 47.99 29.93 -6.19
N ASP A 3 47.76 30.69 -7.26
CA ASP A 3 46.83 31.82 -7.27
C ASP A 3 45.40 31.33 -6.93
N PRO A 4 44.81 31.78 -5.81
CA PRO A 4 43.46 31.37 -5.39
C PRO A 4 42.39 31.67 -6.44
N SER A 5 42.58 32.73 -7.25
CA SER A 5 41.65 33.12 -8.31
C SER A 5 41.68 32.13 -9.48
N ALA A 6 42.87 31.68 -9.87
CA ALA A 6 43.05 30.66 -10.89
C ALA A 6 42.47 29.30 -10.45
N LEU A 7 42.65 28.93 -9.18
CA LEU A 7 42.07 27.70 -8.62
C LEU A 7 40.53 27.76 -8.58
N ALA A 8 39.96 28.89 -8.18
CA ALA A 8 38.51 29.09 -8.16
C ALA A 8 37.90 29.00 -9.57
N LYS A 9 38.57 29.56 -10.58
CA LYS A 9 38.14 29.43 -11.99
C LYS A 9 38.19 27.98 -12.46
N LEU A 10 39.26 27.26 -12.18
CA LEU A 10 39.40 25.83 -12.51
C LEU A 10 38.33 24.97 -11.85
N ILE A 11 38.01 25.22 -10.59
CA ILE A 11 36.93 24.51 -9.87
C ILE A 11 35.58 24.84 -10.50
N ALA A 12 35.30 26.11 -10.78
CA ALA A 12 34.05 26.54 -11.41
C ALA A 12 33.87 25.96 -12.82
N GLU A 13 34.95 25.88 -13.59
CA GLU A 13 34.95 25.37 -14.96
C GLU A 13 34.80 23.85 -14.98
N LYS A 14 35.46 23.14 -14.05
CA LYS A 14 35.25 21.70 -13.83
C LYS A 14 33.83 21.40 -13.36
N TYR A 15 33.26 22.21 -12.46
CA TYR A 15 31.89 22.04 -12.01
C TYR A 15 30.90 22.30 -13.16
N ARG A 16 31.10 23.36 -13.96
CA ARG A 16 30.25 23.66 -15.13
C ARG A 16 30.30 22.56 -16.19
N SER A 17 31.47 22.02 -16.48
CA SER A 17 31.62 20.92 -17.45
C SER A 17 31.00 19.61 -16.93
N THR A 18 31.12 19.33 -15.63
CA THR A 18 30.43 18.19 -14.98
C THR A 18 28.91 18.37 -14.96
N SER A 19 28.40 19.59 -14.76
CA SER A 19 26.97 19.90 -14.80
C SER A 19 26.40 19.95 -16.22
N ALA A 20 27.19 20.37 -17.22
CA ALA A 20 26.79 20.38 -18.63
C ALA A 20 26.77 18.98 -19.25
N GLN A 21 27.54 18.02 -18.70
CA GLN A 21 27.43 16.60 -19.06
C GLN A 21 26.26 15.88 -18.37
N LYS A 22 25.57 16.52 -17.42
CA LYS A 22 24.44 15.94 -16.67
C LYS A 22 23.08 16.43 -17.17
N SER A 23 22.96 16.68 -18.48
CA SER A 23 21.72 17.11 -19.15
C SER A 23 21.27 16.13 -20.23
N ILE A 24 21.18 14.85 -19.88
CA ILE A 24 20.24 13.92 -20.51
C ILE A 24 19.55 13.24 -19.34
N SER A 25 18.27 13.55 -19.11
CA SER A 25 17.42 12.77 -18.22
C SER A 25 17.58 11.31 -18.64
N SER A 26 18.32 10.53 -17.86
CA SER A 26 18.58 9.15 -18.20
C SER A 26 17.25 8.42 -18.34
N GLU A 27 17.18 7.35 -19.13
CA GLU A 27 15.96 6.52 -19.21
C GLU A 27 15.50 6.08 -17.82
N GLN A 28 16.45 5.91 -16.90
CA GLN A 28 16.21 5.62 -15.50
C GLN A 28 15.54 6.80 -14.76
N ASP A 29 15.99 8.04 -14.99
CA ASP A 29 15.33 9.25 -14.46
C ASP A 29 13.91 9.38 -15.01
N ARG A 30 13.70 9.09 -16.30
CA ARG A 30 12.35 9.14 -16.91
C ARG A 30 11.40 8.11 -16.28
N LYS A 31 11.86 6.87 -16.10
CA LYS A 31 11.09 5.81 -15.42
C LYS A 31 10.81 6.16 -13.96
N PHE A 32 11.80 6.71 -13.27
CA PHE A 32 11.64 7.16 -11.89
C PHE A 32 10.60 8.28 -11.79
N LEU A 33 10.70 9.32 -12.62
CA LEU A 33 9.74 10.44 -12.64
C LEU A 33 8.33 9.98 -12.99
N CYS A 34 8.19 9.04 -13.92
CA CYS A 34 6.89 8.45 -14.26
C CYS A 34 6.29 7.68 -13.06
N THR A 35 7.12 6.90 -12.36
CA THR A 35 6.71 6.19 -11.15
C THR A 35 6.32 7.15 -10.04
N LEU A 36 7.13 8.19 -9.78
CA LEU A 36 6.87 9.19 -8.76
C LEU A 36 5.56 9.93 -9.01
N ARG A 37 5.31 10.34 -10.26
CA ARG A 37 4.03 10.96 -10.66
C ARG A 37 2.86 10.00 -10.54
N GLY A 38 3.06 8.72 -10.84
CA GLY A 38 2.04 7.69 -10.64
C GLY A 38 1.67 7.55 -9.17
N VAL A 39 2.68 7.42 -8.29
CA VAL A 39 2.49 7.31 -6.84
C VAL A 39 1.87 8.57 -6.25
N SER A 40 2.29 9.76 -6.69
CA SER A 40 1.69 11.03 -6.21
C SER A 40 0.20 11.14 -6.54
N ASN A 41 -0.27 10.46 -7.59
CA ASN A 41 -1.68 10.47 -7.95
C ASN A 41 -2.49 9.40 -7.20
N THR A 42 -1.83 8.35 -6.69
CA THR A 42 -2.53 7.24 -6.02
C THR A 42 -3.18 7.66 -4.70
N VAL A 43 -2.64 8.67 -4.02
CA VAL A 43 -3.15 9.13 -2.72
C VAL A 43 -4.51 9.82 -2.81
N PHE A 44 -4.84 10.43 -3.95
CA PHE A 44 -6.12 11.11 -4.14
C PHE A 44 -7.30 10.14 -4.17
N VAL A 45 -7.07 8.84 -4.39
CA VAL A 45 -8.13 7.84 -4.34
C VAL A 45 -8.80 7.77 -2.97
N TYR A 46 -8.07 8.13 -1.90
CA TYR A 46 -8.57 8.09 -0.54
C TYR A 46 -9.46 9.30 -0.19
N GLU A 47 -9.58 10.27 -1.09
CA GLU A 47 -10.46 11.44 -0.95
C GLU A 47 -11.85 11.20 -1.59
N ASP A 48 -12.07 10.04 -2.19
CA ASP A 48 -13.36 9.66 -2.81
C ASP A 48 -14.42 9.39 -1.72
N ASN A 49 -15.47 10.21 -1.70
CA ASN A 49 -16.56 10.11 -0.72
C ASN A 49 -17.28 8.76 -0.76
N GLU A 50 -17.53 8.17 -1.95
CA GLU A 50 -18.22 6.88 -2.04
C GLU A 50 -17.36 5.74 -1.46
N LEU A 51 -16.04 5.86 -1.61
CA LEU A 51 -15.11 4.92 -1.00
C LEU A 51 -15.06 5.09 0.52
N LEU A 52 -15.05 6.33 0.99
CA LEU A 52 -15.04 6.65 2.41
C LEU A 52 -16.32 6.17 3.10
N ASP A 53 -17.48 6.42 2.51
CA ASP A 53 -18.78 5.94 3.03
C ASP A 53 -18.79 4.41 3.13
N TYR A 54 -18.33 3.72 2.08
CA TYR A 54 -18.24 2.26 2.10
C TYR A 54 -17.24 1.73 3.13
N ALA A 55 -16.15 2.46 3.38
CA ALA A 55 -15.18 2.10 4.42
C ALA A 55 -15.75 2.31 5.84
N LEU A 56 -16.56 3.36 6.05
CA LEU A 56 -17.26 3.62 7.30
C LEU A 56 -18.25 2.51 7.65
N GLU A 57 -19.01 2.01 6.67
CA GLU A 57 -19.95 0.89 6.87
C GLU A 57 -19.26 -0.39 7.38
N ILE A 58 -17.98 -0.57 7.05
CA ILE A 58 -17.18 -1.74 7.42
C ILE A 58 -16.53 -1.57 8.79
N LEU A 59 -16.25 -0.33 9.21
CA LEU A 59 -15.51 -0.04 10.43
C LEU A 59 -16.40 -0.22 11.68
N PRO A 60 -15.96 -1.01 12.67
CA PRO A 60 -16.67 -1.12 13.94
C PRO A 60 -16.32 0.08 14.84
N LEU A 61 -16.71 1.30 14.42
CA LEU A 61 -16.31 2.55 15.09
C LEU A 61 -16.67 2.55 16.57
N GLU A 62 -17.91 2.19 16.93
CA GLU A 62 -18.36 2.17 18.33
C GLU A 62 -17.44 1.32 19.22
N ASP A 63 -17.12 0.09 18.78
CA ASP A 63 -16.21 -0.80 19.51
C ASP A 63 -14.79 -0.24 19.61
N LEU A 64 -14.31 0.43 18.56
CA LEU A 64 -12.97 1.02 18.53
C LEU A 64 -12.87 2.19 19.50
N TYR A 65 -13.84 3.11 19.49
CA TYR A 65 -13.91 4.24 20.42
C TYR A 65 -14.05 3.76 21.87
N ALA A 66 -14.97 2.84 22.15
CA ALA A 66 -15.16 2.32 23.50
C ALA A 66 -13.88 1.66 24.07
N LYS A 67 -13.12 0.95 23.25
CA LYS A 67 -11.83 0.38 23.65
C LYS A 67 -10.74 1.44 23.83
N ALA A 68 -10.73 2.46 22.98
CA ALA A 68 -9.75 3.55 23.06
C ALA A 68 -9.96 4.43 24.30
N GLU A 69 -11.20 4.85 24.57
CA GLU A 69 -11.57 5.62 25.77
C GLU A 69 -11.26 4.86 27.05
N LYS A 70 -11.55 3.55 27.07
CA LYS A 70 -11.19 2.69 28.20
C LYS A 70 -9.68 2.69 28.45
N ARG A 71 -8.87 2.60 27.39
CA ARG A 71 -7.40 2.62 27.54
C ARG A 71 -6.88 3.97 28.00
N GLU A 72 -7.41 5.06 27.47
CA GLU A 72 -7.05 6.42 27.90
C GLU A 72 -7.35 6.65 29.38
N ALA A 73 -8.47 6.09 29.88
CA ALA A 73 -8.82 6.15 31.29
C ALA A 73 -7.91 5.30 32.19
N GLU A 74 -7.38 4.17 31.68
CA GLU A 74 -6.48 3.27 32.40
C GLU A 74 -5.02 3.74 32.34
N ASP A 75 -4.61 4.37 31.25
CA ASP A 75 -3.25 4.80 30.94
C ASP A 75 -3.24 6.17 30.26
N ALA A 76 -2.71 7.18 30.95
CA ALA A 76 -2.60 8.55 30.44
C ALA A 76 -1.33 8.79 29.61
N SER A 77 -0.67 7.73 29.12
CA SER A 77 0.55 7.84 28.32
C SER A 77 0.31 8.44 26.93
N TRP A 78 -0.87 8.20 26.34
CA TRP A 78 -1.24 8.67 25.01
C TRP A 78 -2.65 9.28 25.01
N GLY A 79 -2.99 10.06 23.98
CA GLY A 79 -4.35 10.60 23.84
C GLY A 79 -5.31 9.62 23.18
N LEU A 80 -6.61 9.91 23.24
CA LEU A 80 -7.67 9.12 22.61
C LEU A 80 -7.39 8.76 21.15
N GLN A 81 -6.91 9.72 20.35
CA GLN A 81 -6.60 9.51 18.93
C GLN A 81 -5.52 8.45 18.72
N ASP A 82 -4.48 8.45 19.55
CA ASP A 82 -3.41 7.44 19.48
C ASP A 82 -3.95 6.06 19.84
N TYR A 83 -4.73 5.96 20.92
CA TYR A 83 -5.36 4.69 21.31
C TYR A 83 -6.36 4.20 20.26
N LEU A 84 -7.07 5.10 19.58
CA LEU A 84 -7.98 4.76 18.48
C LEU A 84 -7.21 4.16 17.29
N VAL A 85 -6.08 4.76 16.90
CA VAL A 85 -5.20 4.21 15.87
C VAL A 85 -4.65 2.85 16.28
N MET A 86 -4.23 2.68 17.55
CA MET A 86 -3.74 1.39 18.05
C MET A 86 -4.82 0.29 18.02
N GLU A 87 -6.04 0.60 18.44
CA GLU A 87 -7.17 -0.35 18.39
C GLU A 87 -7.58 -0.66 16.95
N LEU A 88 -7.59 0.34 16.05
CA LEU A 88 -7.82 0.14 14.62
C LEU A 88 -6.79 -0.82 14.03
N LEU A 89 -5.50 -0.59 14.26
CA LEU A 89 -4.43 -1.45 13.75
C LEU A 89 -4.52 -2.87 14.31
N ARG A 90 -4.93 -3.02 15.57
CA ARG A 90 -5.14 -4.32 16.21
C ARG A 90 -6.29 -5.08 15.54
N TRP A 91 -7.46 -4.44 15.42
CA TRP A 91 -8.62 -5.02 14.73
C TRP A 91 -8.30 -5.34 13.26
N PHE A 92 -7.63 -4.42 12.57
CA PHE A 92 -7.24 -4.62 11.17
C PHE A 92 -6.40 -5.89 11.01
N LYS A 93 -5.43 -6.09 11.93
CA LYS A 93 -4.52 -7.22 11.88
C LYS A 93 -5.14 -8.55 12.32
N GLN A 94 -5.99 -8.52 13.34
CA GLN A 94 -6.50 -9.73 13.99
C GLN A 94 -7.79 -10.23 13.35
N ASP A 95 -8.69 -9.31 12.99
CA ASP A 95 -10.08 -9.64 12.67
C ASP A 95 -10.42 -9.34 11.21
N PHE A 96 -9.88 -8.25 10.66
CA PHE A 96 -10.28 -7.78 9.34
C PHE A 96 -9.47 -8.36 8.19
N PHE A 97 -8.15 -8.18 8.18
CA PHE A 97 -7.30 -8.43 7.00
C PHE A 97 -6.41 -9.66 7.17
N LYS A 98 -6.40 -10.53 6.16
CA LYS A 98 -5.63 -11.79 6.17
C LYS A 98 -4.37 -11.68 5.33
N TRP A 99 -3.23 -11.99 5.93
CA TRP A 99 -1.97 -12.11 5.19
C TRP A 99 -1.97 -13.36 4.30
N VAL A 100 -1.61 -13.23 3.02
CA VAL A 100 -1.57 -14.33 2.06
C VAL A 100 -0.22 -14.40 1.35
N ASN A 101 0.56 -15.44 1.67
CA ASN A 101 1.75 -15.79 0.89
C ASN A 101 1.34 -16.55 -0.38
N HIS A 102 0.57 -17.62 -0.22
CA HIS A 102 -0.05 -18.35 -1.32
C HIS A 102 -1.51 -18.64 -0.95
N PRO A 103 -2.46 -18.53 -1.89
CA PRO A 103 -3.87 -18.86 -1.62
C PRO A 103 -4.00 -20.34 -1.26
N LYS A 104 -4.86 -20.66 -0.28
CA LYS A 104 -5.21 -22.06 0.01
C LYS A 104 -6.06 -22.62 -1.13
N CYS A 105 -5.97 -23.94 -1.33
CA CYS A 105 -6.78 -24.60 -2.36
C CYS A 105 -8.27 -24.48 -2.03
N SER A 106 -9.05 -23.94 -2.96
CA SER A 106 -10.51 -23.79 -2.87
C SER A 106 -11.25 -25.12 -2.74
N LYS A 107 -10.66 -26.22 -3.24
CA LYS A 107 -11.28 -27.55 -3.24
C LYS A 107 -11.01 -28.36 -1.97
N CYS A 108 -9.79 -28.31 -1.42
CA CYS A 108 -9.37 -29.16 -0.30
C CYS A 108 -8.83 -28.40 0.92
N GLY A 109 -8.70 -27.07 0.85
CA GLY A 109 -8.12 -26.25 1.91
C GLY A 109 -6.60 -26.39 2.09
N GLY A 110 -5.96 -27.29 1.35
CA GLY A 110 -4.52 -27.56 1.42
C GLY A 110 -3.65 -26.41 0.91
N ASP A 111 -2.36 -26.51 1.18
CA ASP A 111 -1.35 -25.58 0.65
C ASP A 111 -1.21 -25.68 -0.86
N THR A 112 -0.83 -24.57 -1.48
CA THR A 112 -0.55 -24.46 -2.90
C THR A 112 0.89 -24.02 -3.13
N LYS A 113 1.41 -24.26 -4.33
CA LYS A 113 2.75 -23.82 -4.75
C LYS A 113 2.62 -22.88 -5.94
N ALA A 114 3.38 -21.79 -5.95
CA ALA A 114 3.41 -20.88 -7.08
C ALA A 114 3.87 -21.59 -8.35
N ILE A 115 3.14 -21.39 -9.45
CA ILE A 115 3.44 -21.95 -10.77
C ILE A 115 3.69 -20.88 -11.83
N GLY A 116 3.46 -19.61 -11.51
CA GLY A 116 3.72 -18.48 -12.40
C GLY A 116 2.71 -17.37 -12.23
N SER A 117 2.49 -16.59 -13.29
CA SER A 117 1.54 -15.49 -13.32
C SER A 117 0.86 -15.40 -14.68
N THR A 118 -0.29 -14.75 -14.72
CA THR A 118 -1.04 -14.51 -15.95
C THR A 118 -1.65 -13.11 -15.96
N ALA A 119 -2.16 -12.71 -17.13
CA ALA A 119 -2.90 -11.47 -17.27
C ALA A 119 -4.25 -11.57 -16.51
N PRO A 120 -4.69 -10.45 -15.91
CA PRO A 120 -6.00 -10.38 -15.29
C PRO A 120 -7.12 -10.51 -16.34
N ASN A 121 -8.22 -11.16 -15.95
CA ASN A 121 -9.47 -11.11 -16.71
C ASN A 121 -10.17 -9.75 -16.52
N GLU A 122 -11.26 -9.49 -17.25
CA GLU A 122 -11.96 -8.20 -17.20
C GLU A 122 -12.47 -7.82 -15.80
N TYR A 123 -12.95 -8.80 -15.02
CA TYR A 123 -13.41 -8.57 -13.65
C TYR A 123 -12.25 -8.25 -12.68
N GLU A 124 -11.09 -8.88 -12.89
CA GLU A 124 -9.89 -8.64 -12.09
C GLU A 124 -9.28 -7.27 -12.43
N LYS A 125 -9.24 -6.92 -13.72
CA LYS A 125 -8.81 -5.60 -14.21
C LYS A 125 -9.68 -4.48 -13.65
N SER A 126 -11.00 -4.67 -13.58
CA SER A 126 -11.91 -3.66 -13.04
C SER A 126 -11.65 -3.38 -11.55
N GLY A 127 -11.06 -4.32 -10.81
CA GLY A 127 -10.56 -4.11 -9.44
C GLY A 127 -9.13 -3.54 -9.37
N GLY A 128 -8.57 -3.09 -10.49
CA GLY A 128 -7.22 -2.53 -10.57
C GLY A 128 -6.10 -3.56 -10.49
N ALA A 129 -6.37 -4.84 -10.76
CA ALA A 129 -5.31 -5.84 -10.84
C ALA A 129 -4.49 -5.65 -12.13
N GLY A 130 -3.17 -5.53 -11.99
CA GLY A 130 -2.24 -5.53 -13.13
C GLY A 130 -1.68 -6.92 -13.46
N ILE A 131 -1.64 -7.80 -12.47
CA ILE A 131 -1.10 -9.16 -12.58
C ILE A 131 -1.88 -10.12 -11.68
N VAL A 132 -1.96 -11.37 -12.10
CA VAL A 132 -2.56 -12.46 -11.32
C VAL A 132 -1.51 -13.53 -11.09
N GLU A 133 -1.22 -13.81 -9.82
CA GLU A 133 -0.33 -14.90 -9.44
C GLU A 133 -1.11 -16.22 -9.49
N LEU A 134 -0.48 -17.27 -10.01
CA LEU A 134 -1.06 -18.61 -10.12
C LEU A 134 -0.36 -19.56 -9.17
N SER A 135 -1.14 -20.32 -8.40
CA SER A 135 -0.63 -21.38 -7.53
C SER A 135 -1.39 -22.68 -7.76
N GLU A 136 -0.71 -23.82 -7.80
CA GLU A 136 -1.32 -25.14 -7.96
C GLU A 136 -1.31 -25.91 -6.64
N CYS A 137 -2.42 -26.58 -6.33
CA CYS A 137 -2.48 -27.55 -5.25
C CYS A 137 -1.82 -28.87 -5.67
N PRO A 138 -0.80 -29.38 -4.95
CA PRO A 138 -0.13 -30.63 -5.29
C PRO A 138 -1.05 -31.86 -5.17
N ASN A 139 -2.06 -31.81 -4.30
CA ASN A 139 -2.96 -32.93 -4.02
C ASN A 139 -4.11 -33.03 -5.03
N CYS A 140 -4.73 -31.89 -5.38
CA CYS A 140 -5.94 -31.86 -6.20
C CYS A 140 -5.73 -31.33 -7.61
N LYS A 141 -4.54 -30.82 -7.92
CA LYS A 141 -4.20 -30.17 -9.21
C LYS A 141 -5.10 -28.98 -9.56
N GLN A 142 -5.79 -28.44 -8.56
CA GLN A 142 -6.56 -27.21 -8.70
C GLN A 142 -5.59 -26.03 -8.77
N THR A 143 -5.79 -25.19 -9.78
CA THR A 143 -5.10 -23.91 -9.90
C THR A 143 -5.91 -22.81 -9.24
N GLU A 144 -5.27 -22.08 -8.34
CA GLU A 144 -5.80 -20.90 -7.68
C GLU A 144 -5.24 -19.64 -8.31
N ARG A 145 -6.10 -18.64 -8.43
CA ARG A 145 -5.76 -17.30 -8.92
C ARG A 145 -5.67 -16.34 -7.75
N PHE A 146 -4.62 -15.54 -7.71
CA PHE A 146 -4.46 -14.47 -6.73
C PHE A 146 -4.19 -13.14 -7.44
N PRO A 147 -5.26 -12.41 -7.81
CA PRO A 147 -5.14 -11.10 -8.44
C PRO A 147 -4.55 -10.07 -7.47
N ARG A 148 -3.53 -9.34 -7.91
CA ARG A 148 -2.89 -8.26 -7.12
C ARG A 148 -3.67 -6.97 -7.31
N TYR A 149 -4.79 -6.84 -6.59
CA TYR A 149 -5.68 -5.68 -6.66
C TYR A 149 -5.02 -4.42 -6.08
N ASN A 150 -5.26 -3.28 -6.73
CA ASN A 150 -4.82 -1.97 -6.25
C ASN A 150 -5.97 -1.03 -5.87
N GLN A 151 -7.22 -1.36 -6.24
CA GLN A 151 -8.36 -0.53 -5.83
C GLN A 151 -8.77 -0.83 -4.38
N PRO A 152 -8.80 0.18 -3.50
CA PRO A 152 -9.15 -0.02 -2.08
C PRO A 152 -10.53 -0.64 -1.89
N LYS A 153 -11.53 -0.23 -2.68
CA LYS A 153 -12.90 -0.79 -2.64
C LYS A 153 -12.92 -2.31 -2.82
N ARG A 154 -12.11 -2.84 -3.74
CA ARG A 154 -11.98 -4.28 -3.97
C ARG A 154 -11.25 -4.96 -2.81
N LEU A 155 -10.22 -4.32 -2.27
CA LEU A 155 -9.46 -4.86 -1.14
C LEU A 155 -10.27 -4.91 0.16
N LEU A 156 -11.20 -3.97 0.37
CA LEU A 156 -12.19 -4.02 1.45
C LEU A 156 -13.15 -5.22 1.34
N GLN A 157 -13.37 -5.72 0.12
CA GLN A 157 -14.18 -6.92 -0.14
C GLN A 157 -13.36 -8.21 0.03
N THR A 158 -12.15 -8.26 -0.52
CA THR A 158 -11.32 -9.47 -0.47
C THR A 158 -10.67 -9.68 0.89
N ARG A 159 -10.37 -8.59 1.61
CA ARG A 159 -9.81 -8.56 2.96
C ARG A 159 -8.54 -9.41 3.12
N GLN A 160 -7.74 -9.48 2.07
CA GLN A 160 -6.54 -10.30 2.06
C GLN A 160 -5.49 -9.79 1.09
N GLY A 161 -4.23 -10.07 1.37
CA GLY A 161 -3.13 -9.49 0.61
C GLY A 161 -1.76 -9.70 1.24
N ARG A 162 -0.75 -9.00 0.69
CA ARG A 162 0.58 -8.84 1.29
C ARG A 162 0.76 -7.39 1.71
N CYS A 163 2.00 -6.96 1.92
CA CYS A 163 2.31 -5.62 2.42
C CYS A 163 1.71 -4.48 1.59
N GLY A 164 1.65 -4.60 0.26
CA GLY A 164 1.11 -3.55 -0.61
C GLY A 164 -0.39 -3.35 -0.42
N GLU A 165 -1.16 -4.43 -0.49
CA GLU A 165 -2.61 -4.40 -0.28
C GLU A 165 -2.96 -4.05 1.17
N TRP A 166 -2.17 -4.56 2.13
CA TRP A 166 -2.29 -4.23 3.54
C TRP A 166 -2.16 -2.74 3.77
N ALA A 167 -1.05 -2.14 3.31
CA ALA A 167 -0.77 -0.72 3.50
C ALA A 167 -1.82 0.17 2.84
N ASN A 168 -2.31 -0.23 1.65
CA ASN A 168 -3.34 0.49 0.91
C ASN A 168 -4.64 0.59 1.73
N VAL A 169 -5.15 -0.54 2.23
CA VAL A 169 -6.40 -0.53 3.01
C VAL A 169 -6.22 0.06 4.40
N SER A 170 -5.09 -0.22 5.08
CA SER A 170 -4.84 0.35 6.41
C SER A 170 -4.73 1.88 6.35
N GLN A 171 -4.17 2.42 5.26
CA GLN A 171 -4.11 3.86 5.03
C GLN A 171 -5.51 4.45 4.87
N LEU A 172 -6.36 3.87 4.01
CA LEU A 172 -7.75 4.30 3.84
C LEU A 172 -8.51 4.33 5.17
N LEU A 173 -8.40 3.25 5.96
CA LEU A 173 -9.14 3.13 7.22
C LEU A 173 -8.62 4.06 8.31
N SER A 174 -7.32 4.38 8.31
CA SER A 174 -6.75 5.30 9.30
C SER A 174 -7.24 6.74 9.17
N ILE A 175 -7.79 7.14 8.01
CA ILE A 175 -8.34 8.48 7.79
C ILE A 175 -9.43 8.79 8.83
N PHE A 176 -10.25 7.81 9.18
CA PHE A 176 -11.34 8.00 10.15
C PHE A 176 -10.86 8.26 11.58
N CYS A 177 -9.61 7.93 11.92
CA CYS A 177 -9.04 8.25 13.23
C CYS A 177 -8.67 9.73 13.37
N PHE A 178 -8.52 10.47 12.26
CA PHE A 178 -8.02 11.85 12.26
C PHE A 178 -9.06 12.89 11.82
N PHE A 179 -10.14 12.46 11.15
CA PHE A 179 -11.16 13.37 10.61
C PHE A 179 -12.50 13.35 11.35
N LEU A 180 -12.70 12.43 12.30
CA LEU A 180 -13.94 12.32 13.09
C LEU A 180 -13.85 12.90 14.51
N ALA A 181 -12.83 13.73 14.78
CA ALA A 181 -12.62 14.41 16.07
C ALA A 181 -12.99 15.89 16.01
#